data_AF-A0A1G9GX28-F1
#
_entry.id   AF-A0A1G9GX28-F1
#
_cell.length_a   1.000
_cell.length_b   1.000
_cell.length_c   1.000
_cell.angle_alpha   90.00
_cell.angle_beta   90.00
_cell.angle_gamma   90.00
#
_symmetry.space_group_name_H-M   'P 1'
#
loop_
_entity.id
_entity.type
_entity.pdbx_description
1 polymer ?
#
loop_
_entity_poly.entity_id
_entity_poly.type
_entity_poly.pdbx_seq_one_letter_code
_entity_poly.pdbx_strand_id
1 'polypeptide(L)'
;MVENKDFNAFARRIIRAYGRRVAEGDVDALPELIQLSASVDEAITNAVKGLRSFGYSWSEIADRIGMTRQAAQQRWGKAIPSQRDPNTDT
;
A
#
# COMPACT_ATOMS: atom_id res chain seq x y z
N MET A 1 5.88 -15.65 14.92
CA MET A 1 5.94 -14.50 13.98
C MET A 1 7.03 -14.68 12.89
N VAL A 2 7.37 -15.91 12.50
CA VAL A 2 8.36 -16.21 11.44
C VAL A 2 7.75 -16.13 10.03
N GLU A 3 6.43 -16.27 9.90
CA GLU A 3 5.71 -16.31 8.62
C GLU A 3 5.77 -15.01 7.80
N ASN A 4 5.83 -13.84 8.45
CA ASN A 4 5.75 -12.54 7.75
C ASN A 4 7.05 -12.16 7.01
N LYS A 5 8.22 -12.54 7.53
CA LYS A 5 9.51 -12.23 6.87
C LYS A 5 9.74 -13.13 5.66
N ASP A 6 9.43 -14.41 5.79
CA ASP A 6 9.59 -15.40 4.72
C ASP A 6 8.60 -15.13 3.58
N PHE A 7 7.35 -14.78 3.91
CA PHE A 7 6.35 -14.37 2.93
C PHE A 7 6.76 -13.09 2.17
N ASN A 8 7.26 -12.06 2.87
CA ASN A 8 7.75 -10.84 2.24
C ASN A 8 8.96 -11.11 1.33
N ALA A 9 9.92 -11.93 1.78
CA ALA A 9 11.07 -12.32 0.97
C ALA A 9 10.65 -13.07 -0.29
N PHE A 10 9.67 -13.98 -0.17
CA PHE A 10 9.09 -14.70 -1.30
C PHE A 10 8.40 -13.74 -2.29
N ALA A 11 7.49 -12.87 -1.82
CA ALA A 11 6.78 -11.93 -2.68
C ALA A 11 7.75 -11.01 -3.44
N ARG A 12 8.76 -10.46 -2.75
CA ARG A 12 9.81 -9.64 -3.37
C ARG A 12 10.60 -10.41 -4.42
N ARG A 13 10.89 -11.69 -4.19
CA ARG A 13 11.60 -12.54 -5.15
C ARG A 13 10.79 -12.70 -6.44
N ILE A 14 9.49 -12.95 -6.33
CA ILE A 14 8.59 -13.15 -7.48
C ILE A 14 8.47 -11.86 -8.30
N ILE A 15 8.21 -10.72 -7.67
CA ILE A 15 8.11 -9.41 -8.36
C ILE A 15 9.40 -9.09 -9.12
N ARG A 16 10.57 -9.32 -8.49
CA ARG A 16 11.86 -9.11 -9.15
C ARG A 16 12.08 -10.05 -10.33
N ALA A 17 11.65 -11.30 -10.23
CA ALA A 17 11.76 -12.26 -11.32
C ALA A 17 10.90 -11.84 -12.52
N TYR A 18 9.69 -11.35 -12.27
CA TYR A 18 8.82 -10.82 -13.32
C TYR A 18 9.46 -9.62 -14.02
N GLY A 19 9.94 -8.63 -13.26
CA GLY A 19 10.62 -7.46 -13.84
C GLY A 19 11.84 -7.83 -14.70
N ARG A 20 12.62 -8.85 -14.31
CA ARG A 20 13.74 -9.35 -15.14
C ARG A 20 13.26 -9.95 -16.45
N ARG A 21 12.21 -10.78 -16.43
CA ARG A 21 11.64 -11.36 -17.67
C ARG A 21 11.19 -10.29 -18.65
N VAL A 22 10.51 -9.24 -18.17
CA VAL A 22 10.12 -8.09 -19.02
C VAL A 22 11.37 -7.40 -19.60
N ALA A 23 12.40 -7.19 -18.77
CA ALA A 23 13.65 -6.57 -19.20
C ALA A 23 14.46 -7.42 -20.21
N GLU A 24 14.23 -8.73 -20.28
CA GLU A 24 14.85 -9.65 -21.25
C GLU A 24 14.20 -9.57 -22.66
N GLY A 25 13.23 -8.68 -22.86
CA GLY A 25 12.66 -8.36 -24.17
C GLY A 25 11.16 -8.65 -24.32
N ASP A 26 10.49 -9.10 -23.26
CA ASP A 26 9.05 -9.38 -23.25
C ASP A 26 8.23 -8.10 -23.02
N VAL A 27 8.19 -7.22 -24.03
CA VAL A 27 7.47 -5.93 -23.95
C VAL A 27 5.96 -6.12 -23.77
N ASP A 28 5.42 -7.21 -24.31
CA ASP A 28 4.00 -7.55 -24.21
C ASP A 28 3.57 -7.85 -22.77
N ALA A 29 4.52 -8.21 -21.89
CA ALA A 29 4.27 -8.47 -20.48
C ALA A 29 4.38 -7.20 -19.58
N LEU A 30 4.75 -6.05 -20.15
CA LEU A 30 4.84 -4.78 -19.42
C LEU A 30 3.47 -4.28 -18.90
N PRO A 31 2.36 -4.33 -19.67
CA PRO A 31 1.04 -3.94 -19.18
C PRO A 31 0.61 -4.72 -17.93
N GLU A 32 0.83 -6.03 -17.90
CA GLU A 32 0.51 -6.89 -16.76
C GLU A 32 1.39 -6.59 -15.55
N LEU A 33 2.68 -6.28 -15.75
CA LEU A 33 3.56 -5.85 -14.66
C LEU A 33 3.11 -4.51 -14.07
N ILE A 34 2.63 -3.57 -14.90
CA ILE A 34 2.03 -2.32 -14.44
C ILE A 34 0.75 -2.59 -13.66
N GLN A 35 -0.10 -3.50 -14.16
CA GLN A 35 -1.33 -3.88 -13.47
C GLN A 35 -1.03 -4.51 -12.09
N LEU A 36 -0.01 -5.36 -11.99
CA LEU A 36 0.46 -5.90 -10.71
C LEU A 36 0.91 -4.79 -9.77
N SER A 37 1.64 -3.78 -10.26
CA SER A 37 2.02 -2.62 -9.44
C SER A 37 0.79 -1.89 -8.91
N ALA A 38 -0.23 -1.68 -9.74
CA ALA A 38 -1.47 -1.04 -9.34
C ALA A 38 -2.21 -1.85 -8.26
N SER A 39 -2.25 -3.18 -8.38
CA SER A 39 -2.84 -4.06 -7.35
C SER A 39 -2.09 -3.97 -6.01
N VAL A 40 -0.77 -3.82 -6.02
CA VAL A 40 0.03 -3.61 -4.79
C VAL A 40 -0.30 -2.24 -4.18
N ASP A 41 -0.39 -1.18 -4.98
CA ASP A 41 -0.77 0.16 -4.52
C ASP A 41 -2.19 0.19 -3.93
N GLU A 42 -3.13 -0.55 -4.52
CA GLU A 42 -4.48 -0.73 -3.99
C GLU A 42 -4.46 -1.46 -2.65
N ALA A 43 -3.72 -2.57 -2.55
CA ALA A 43 -3.56 -3.31 -1.30
C ALA A 43 -2.97 -2.44 -0.17
N ILE A 44 -1.99 -1.59 -0.49
CA ILE A 44 -1.43 -0.61 0.46
C ILE A 44 -2.50 0.39 0.88
N THR A 45 -3.30 0.89 -0.06
CA THR A 45 -4.39 1.83 0.23
C THR A 45 -5.42 1.21 1.17
N ASN A 46 -5.78 -0.06 0.95
CA ASN A 46 -6.69 -0.81 1.82
C ASN A 46 -6.09 -1.07 3.21
N ALA A 47 -4.79 -1.37 3.29
CA ALA A 47 -4.11 -1.49 4.57
C ALA A 47 -4.12 -0.16 5.35
N VAL A 48 -3.81 0.96 4.69
CA VAL A 48 -3.85 2.31 5.31
C VAL A 48 -5.27 2.66 5.76
N LYS A 49 -6.30 2.31 4.97
CA LYS A 49 -7.72 2.42 5.39
C LYS A 49 -7.99 1.65 6.66
N GLY A 50 -7.60 0.38 6.72
CA GLY A 50 -7.76 -0.46 7.91
C GLY A 50 -7.08 0.15 9.14
N LEU A 51 -5.84 0.64 9.00
CA LEU A 51 -5.11 1.31 10.07
C LEU A 51 -5.80 2.59 10.55
N ARG A 52 -6.31 3.41 9.62
CA ARG A 52 -7.09 4.62 9.96
C ARG A 52 -8.37 4.27 10.72
N SER A 53 -9.09 3.24 10.28
CA SER A 53 -10.29 2.74 10.96
C SER A 53 -10.01 2.16 12.35
N PHE A 54 -8.82 1.57 12.55
CA PHE A 54 -8.38 1.09 13.86
C PHE A 54 -7.97 2.22 14.84
N GLY A 55 -7.83 3.45 14.34
CA GLY A 55 -7.56 4.64 15.16
C GLY A 55 -6.16 5.23 14.99
N TYR A 56 -5.29 4.65 14.17
CA TYR A 56 -3.98 5.24 13.90
C TYR A 56 -4.12 6.57 13.18
N SER A 57 -3.43 7.60 13.65
CA SER A 57 -3.38 8.92 13.02
C SER A 57 -2.54 8.91 11.74
N TRP A 58 -2.72 9.94 10.90
CA TRP A 58 -1.88 10.14 9.73
C TRP A 58 -0.40 10.30 10.07
N SER A 59 -0.09 10.95 11.21
CA SER A 59 1.30 11.14 11.66
C SER A 59 1.92 9.79 12.00
N GLU A 60 1.24 8.98 12.80
CA GLU A 60 1.72 7.65 13.21
C GLU A 60 1.98 6.72 12.03
N ILE A 61 1.11 6.75 11.01
CA ILE A 61 1.31 5.96 9.78
C ILE A 61 2.51 6.49 9.00
N ALA A 62 2.60 7.81 8.84
CA ALA A 62 3.65 8.47 8.06
C ALA A 62 5.04 8.23 8.66
N ASP A 63 5.17 8.35 9.98
CA ASP A 63 6.42 8.16 10.72
C ASP A 63 6.98 6.74 10.54
N ARG A 64 6.10 5.71 10.50
CA ARG A 64 6.49 4.30 10.35
C ARG A 64 7.10 3.97 8.98
N ILE A 65 6.79 4.77 7.97
CA ILE A 65 7.23 4.53 6.59
C ILE A 65 8.10 5.67 6.05
N GLY A 66 8.54 6.58 6.92
CA GLY A 66 9.49 7.64 6.60
C GLY A 66 8.95 8.72 5.66
N MET A 67 7.64 9.01 5.73
CA MET A 67 7.02 10.11 4.98
C MET A 67 6.46 11.18 5.90
N THR A 68 6.13 12.35 5.35
CA THR A 68 5.45 13.40 6.12
C THR A 68 3.96 13.09 6.25
N ARG A 69 3.34 13.55 7.34
CA ARG A 69 1.88 13.47 7.54
C ARG A 69 1.09 14.02 6.35
N GLN A 70 1.54 15.15 5.80
CA GLN A 70 0.89 15.80 4.66
C GLN A 70 0.98 14.94 3.40
N ALA A 71 2.13 14.32 3.14
CA ALA A 71 2.29 13.39 2.01
C ALA A 71 1.38 12.17 2.15
N ALA A 72 1.27 11.60 3.35
CA ALA A 72 0.34 10.49 3.63
C ALA A 72 -1.14 10.91 3.39
N GLN A 73 -1.54 12.07 3.91
CA GLN A 73 -2.89 12.60 3.74
C GLN A 73 -3.19 12.92 2.27
N GLN A 74 -2.24 13.47 1.52
CA GLN A 74 -2.41 13.76 0.10
C GLN A 74 -2.56 12.47 -0.73
N ARG A 75 -1.74 11.46 -0.43
CA ARG A 75 -1.74 10.16 -1.14
C ARG A 75 -3.01 9.37 -0.90
N TRP A 76 -3.46 9.27 0.36
CA TRP A 76 -4.55 8.37 0.73
C TRP A 76 -5.83 9.08 1.18
N GLY A 77 -5.76 10.32 1.66
CA GLY A 77 -6.91 11.02 2.25
C GLY A 77 -8.10 11.22 1.30
N LYS A 78 -7.87 11.26 -0.03
CA LYS A 78 -8.97 11.31 -1.01
C LYS A 78 -9.70 9.98 -1.18
N ALA A 79 -9.02 8.86 -0.91
CA ALA A 79 -9.57 7.51 -1.07
C ALA A 79 -10.29 7.01 0.20
N ILE A 80 -10.15 7.71 1.32
CA ILE A 80 -10.73 7.36 2.62
C ILE A 80 -11.85 8.37 2.92
N PRO A 81 -13.12 7.94 2.97
CA PRO A 81 -14.20 8.80 3.45
C PRO A 81 -13.85 9.34 4.83
N SER A 82 -14.11 10.63 5.09
CA SER A 82 -13.88 11.21 6.42
C SER A 82 -14.59 10.33 7.46
N GLN A 83 -13.87 9.90 8.49
CA GLN A 83 -14.48 9.14 9.59
C GLN A 83 -15.69 9.92 10.11
N ARG A 84 -16.86 9.27 10.18
CA ARG A 84 -18.03 9.82 10.87
C ARG A 84 -17.68 9.83 12.36
N ASP A 85 -17.70 11.01 12.95
CA ASP A 85 -17.54 11.18 14.40
C ASP A 85 -18.73 10.50 15.11
N PRO A 86 -18.51 9.51 16.00
CA PRO A 86 -19.58 8.87 16.76
C PRO A 86 -20.14 9.73 17.91
N ASN A 87 -19.80 11.02 17.98
CA ASN A 87 -20.08 11.88 19.14
C ASN A 87 -20.89 13.14 18.81
N THR A 88 -21.80 13.07 17.84
CA THR A 88 -22.72 14.20 17.52
C THR A 88 -24.20 13.90 17.75
N ASP A 89 -24.54 12.78 18.40
CA ASP A 89 -25.90 12.50 18.92
C ASP A 89 -25.80 12.11 20.40
N THR A 90 -25.65 13.10 21.29
CA THR A 90 -26.27 13.12 22.63
C THR A 90 -26.26 14.55 23.16
#